data_AF-A0A7S4FJJ7-F1
#
_entry.id   AF-A0A7S4FJJ7-F1
#
_cell.length_a   1.000
_cell.length_b   1.000
_cell.length_c   1.000
_cell.angle_alpha   90.00
_cell.angle_beta   90.00
_cell.angle_gamma   90.00
#
_symmetry.space_group_name_H-M   'P 1'
#
loop_
_entity.id
_entity.type
_entity.pdbx_description
1 polymer ?
#
loop_
_entity_poly.entity_id
_entity_poly.type
_entity_poly.pdbx_seq_one_letter_code
_entity_poly.pdbx_strand_id
1 'polypeptide(L)'
;VPCSFLEPVGARYLEVSPHGPVTVIPLRVNANLKTMVIEDLVAQKKQMHLASFRYVLDELGSDLRRLARELDAEERLRNDWKPGDHTVSELLKRIDEQSQAVYDAHQAIDAPEYTDD
;
A
#
# COMPACT_ATOMS: atom_id res chain seq x y z
N VAL A 1 -6.98 -18.14 5.27
CA VAL A 1 -6.47 -19.54 5.30
C VAL A 1 -4.97 -19.50 5.07
N PRO A 2 -4.12 -20.01 5.97
CA PRO A 2 -2.67 -20.03 5.74
C PRO A 2 -2.36 -20.81 4.45
N CYS A 3 -1.49 -20.28 3.61
CA CYS A 3 -1.08 -20.93 2.37
C CYS A 3 -0.25 -22.18 2.70
N SER A 4 -0.90 -23.34 2.79
CA SER A 4 -0.24 -24.63 2.97
C SER A 4 0.42 -25.06 1.66
N PHE A 5 1.71 -25.38 1.71
CA PHE A 5 2.41 -26.02 0.61
C PHE A 5 2.25 -27.54 0.74
N LEU A 6 1.78 -28.18 -0.34
CA LEU A 6 1.64 -29.64 -0.44
C LEU A 6 2.83 -30.21 -1.19
N GLU A 7 3.62 -31.04 -0.52
CA GLU A 7 4.76 -31.73 -1.12
C GLU A 7 4.43 -33.23 -1.27
N PRO A 8 4.62 -33.86 -2.44
CA PRO A 8 4.50 -35.30 -2.58
C PRO A 8 5.61 -35.99 -1.79
N VAL A 9 5.23 -36.88 -0.86
CA VAL A 9 6.21 -37.62 -0.05
C VAL A 9 6.00 -39.10 -0.23
N GLY A 10 6.69 -39.66 -1.21
CA GLY A 10 6.69 -41.09 -1.51
C GLY A 10 6.02 -41.44 -2.83
N ALA A 11 6.00 -42.75 -3.13
CA ALA A 11 5.40 -43.28 -4.34
C ALA A 11 3.88 -43.28 -4.24
N ARG A 12 3.21 -42.95 -5.35
CA ARG A 12 1.76 -43.13 -5.49
C ARG A 12 1.45 -44.62 -5.47
N TYR A 13 0.38 -45.01 -4.79
CA TYR A 13 -0.07 -46.39 -4.74
C TYR A 13 -1.57 -46.48 -4.97
N LEU A 14 -2.04 -47.67 -5.35
CA LEU A 14 -3.45 -47.92 -5.64
C LEU A 14 -4.08 -48.64 -4.46
N GLU A 15 -5.16 -48.09 -3.94
CA GLU A 15 -5.91 -48.63 -2.81
C GLU A 15 -7.32 -49.01 -3.29
N VAL A 16 -7.76 -50.24 -3.01
CA VAL A 16 -9.10 -50.69 -3.39
C VAL A 16 -10.05 -50.40 -2.23
N SER A 17 -10.91 -49.41 -2.42
CA SER A 17 -11.95 -49.04 -1.46
C SER A 17 -13.26 -49.79 -1.75
N PRO A 18 -14.25 -49.77 -0.83
CA PRO A 18 -15.59 -50.30 -1.08
C PRO A 18 -16.30 -49.69 -2.30
N HIS A 19 -15.82 -48.54 -2.79
CA HIS A 19 -16.36 -47.82 -3.95
C HIS A 19 -15.53 -47.99 -5.23
N GLY A 20 -14.50 -48.86 -5.20
CA GLY A 20 -13.61 -49.12 -6.32
C GLY A 20 -12.17 -48.66 -6.07
N PRO A 21 -11.29 -48.83 -7.08
CA PRO A 21 -9.88 -48.48 -6.98
C PRO A 21 -9.67 -46.97 -6.93
N VAL A 22 -8.92 -46.50 -5.94
CA VAL A 22 -8.53 -45.10 -5.74
C VAL A 22 -7.00 -45.00 -5.80
N THR A 23 -6.49 -44.00 -6.50
CA THR A 23 -5.04 -43.70 -6.46
C THR A 23 -4.75 -42.82 -5.26
N VAL A 24 -3.92 -43.31 -4.36
CA VAL A 24 -3.51 -42.59 -3.16
C VAL A 24 -2.15 -41.94 -3.39
N ILE A 25 -2.09 -40.65 -3.09
CA ILE A 25 -0.87 -39.84 -3.18
C ILE A 25 -0.51 -39.41 -1.76
N PRO A 26 0.56 -39.94 -1.16
CA PRO A 26 1.02 -39.47 0.13
C PRO A 26 1.57 -38.04 -0.02
N LEU A 27 0.98 -37.11 0.73
CA LEU A 27 1.36 -35.70 0.74
C LEU A 27 1.84 -35.32 2.14
N ARG A 28 2.94 -34.57 2.22
CA ARG A 28 3.31 -33.85 3.43
C ARG A 28 2.73 -32.46 3.36
N VAL A 29 1.89 -32.14 4.32
CA VAL A 29 1.39 -30.78 4.53
C VAL A 29 2.44 -30.03 5.35
N ASN A 30 3.20 -29.15 4.71
CA ASN A 30 3.93 -28.14 5.46
C ASN A 30 2.94 -27.03 5.79
N ALA A 31 2.32 -27.13 6.97
CA ALA A 31 1.65 -26.01 7.59
C ALA A 31 2.74 -24.97 7.85
N ASN A 32 2.84 -23.97 6.97
CA ASN A 32 3.78 -22.89 7.15
C ASN A 32 3.26 -22.01 8.31
N LEU A 33 3.51 -22.48 9.53
CA LEU A 33 3.07 -21.84 10.79
C LEU A 33 3.77 -20.49 11.02
N LYS A 34 4.72 -20.10 10.15
CA LYS A 34 5.42 -18.81 10.15
C LYS A 34 4.87 -17.82 9.13
N THR A 35 3.94 -18.23 8.26
CA THR A 35 3.28 -17.28 7.35
C THR A 35 2.15 -16.57 8.09
N MET A 36 2.20 -15.24 8.04
CA MET A 36 1.15 -14.34 8.53
C MET A 36 -0.21 -14.74 7.95
N VAL A 37 -1.29 -14.57 8.72
CA VAL A 37 -2.64 -14.82 8.20
C VAL A 37 -3.02 -13.75 7.17
N ILE A 38 -4.06 -13.97 6.38
CA ILE A 38 -4.45 -13.05 5.30
C ILE A 38 -4.75 -11.68 5.89
N GLU A 39 -5.42 -11.64 7.03
CA GLU A 39 -5.77 -10.44 7.77
C GLU A 39 -4.52 -9.64 8.16
N ASP A 40 -3.47 -10.32 8.63
CA ASP A 40 -2.18 -9.73 8.98
C ASP A 40 -1.43 -9.20 7.75
N LEU A 41 -1.48 -9.93 6.63
CA LEU A 41 -0.89 -9.51 5.35
C LEU A 41 -1.59 -8.28 4.79
N VAL A 42 -2.91 -8.21 4.91
CA VAL A 42 -3.72 -7.08 4.47
C VAL A 42 -3.46 -5.85 5.33
N ALA A 43 -3.38 -6.01 6.65
CA ALA A 43 -2.96 -4.96 7.56
C ALA A 43 -1.55 -4.47 7.25
N GLN A 44 -0.61 -5.38 6.95
CA GLN A 44 0.75 -5.05 6.55
C GLN A 44 0.82 -4.30 5.21
N LYS A 45 0.04 -4.72 4.20
CA LYS A 45 -0.10 -4.00 2.91
C LYS A 45 -0.52 -2.56 3.19
N LYS A 46 -1.64 -2.35 3.90
CA LYS A 46 -2.14 -1.00 4.23
C LYS A 46 -1.08 -0.18 4.97
N GLN A 47 -0.41 -0.76 5.96
CA GLN A 47 0.64 -0.07 6.72
C GLN A 47 1.81 0.37 5.83
N MET A 48 2.31 -0.51 4.96
CA MET A 48 3.38 -0.18 4.02
C MET A 48 2.97 0.93 3.05
N HIS A 49 1.74 0.88 2.54
CA HIS A 49 1.24 1.91 1.64
C HIS A 49 1.13 3.26 2.32
N LEU A 50 0.56 3.33 3.54
CA LEU A 50 0.47 4.58 4.28
C LEU A 50 1.86 5.14 4.63
N ALA A 51 2.81 4.28 5.01
CA ALA A 51 4.19 4.70 5.27
C ALA A 51 4.84 5.30 4.01
N SER A 52 4.64 4.65 2.85
CA SER A 52 5.15 5.14 1.57
C SER A 52 4.49 6.44 1.15
N PHE A 53 3.17 6.56 1.32
CA PHE A 53 2.41 7.78 1.04
C PHE A 53 2.94 8.95 1.89
N ARG A 54 3.12 8.73 3.20
CA ARG A 54 3.66 9.76 4.11
C ARG A 54 5.03 10.23 3.65
N TYR A 55 5.92 9.32 3.26
CA TYR A 55 7.24 9.69 2.75
C TYR A 55 7.15 10.61 1.51
N VAL A 56 6.26 10.27 0.57
CA VAL A 56 6.05 11.07 -0.65
C VAL A 56 5.47 12.45 -0.32
N LEU A 57 4.58 12.57 0.68
CA LEU A 57 4.08 13.87 1.14
C LEU A 57 5.17 14.76 1.70
N ASP A 58 6.03 14.19 2.55
CA ASP A 58 7.12 14.92 3.18
C ASP A 58 8.12 15.40 2.12
N GLU A 59 8.41 14.56 1.12
CA GLU A 59 9.25 14.90 -0.04
C GLU A 59 8.61 16.00 -0.90
N LEU A 60 7.34 15.87 -1.25
CA LEU A 60 6.59 16.86 -2.03
C LEU A 60 6.64 18.24 -1.37
N GLY A 61 6.40 18.33 -0.05
CA GLY A 61 6.47 19.59 0.68
C GLY A 61 7.87 20.20 0.66
N SER A 62 8.92 19.37 0.76
CA SER A 62 10.32 19.81 0.63
C SER A 62 10.61 20.36 -0.78
N ASP A 63 10.23 19.61 -1.81
CA ASP A 63 10.48 19.98 -3.20
C ASP A 63 9.73 21.22 -3.62
N LEU A 64 8.47 21.38 -3.23
CA LEU A 64 7.70 22.58 -3.54
C LEU A 64 8.31 23.83 -2.90
N ARG A 65 8.81 23.73 -1.66
CA ARG A 65 9.54 24.83 -1.00
C ARG A 65 10.85 25.15 -1.70
N ARG A 66 11.57 24.13 -2.17
CA ARG A 66 12.81 24.30 -2.93
C ARG A 66 12.55 24.98 -4.27
N LEU A 67 11.60 24.48 -5.06
CA LEU A 67 11.21 25.05 -6.34
C LEU A 67 10.71 26.49 -6.22
N ALA A 68 9.92 26.80 -5.18
CA ALA A 68 9.46 28.15 -4.92
C ALA A 68 10.61 29.14 -4.71
N ARG A 69 11.73 28.69 -4.11
CA ARG A 69 12.94 29.50 -3.92
C ARG A 69 13.79 29.58 -5.18
N GLU A 70 14.04 28.45 -5.85
CA GLU A 70 14.92 28.38 -7.03
C GLU A 70 14.37 29.15 -8.24
N LEU A 71 13.04 29.27 -8.34
CA LEU A 71 12.37 29.91 -9.47
C LEU A 71 11.89 31.34 -9.18
N ASP A 72 12.31 31.92 -8.05
CA ASP A 72 11.82 33.21 -7.54
C ASP A 72 10.29 33.33 -7.67
N ALA A 73 9.58 32.30 -7.23
CA ALA A 73 8.15 32.14 -7.50
C ALA A 73 7.33 33.33 -6.97
N GLU A 74 7.76 33.94 -5.88
CA GLU A 74 7.18 35.16 -5.32
C GLU A 74 7.38 36.37 -6.25
N GLU A 75 8.53 36.50 -6.90
CA GLU A 75 8.78 37.57 -7.87
C GLU A 75 7.95 37.37 -9.14
N ARG A 76 7.87 36.13 -9.63
CA ARG A 76 7.01 35.78 -10.76
C ARG A 76 5.54 36.03 -10.45
N LEU A 77 5.07 35.66 -9.27
CA LEU A 77 3.69 35.90 -8.83
C LEU A 77 3.36 37.40 -8.78
N ARG A 78 4.29 38.23 -8.31
CA ARG A 78 4.14 39.70 -8.33
C ARG A 78 4.09 40.30 -9.74
N ASN A 79 4.80 39.71 -10.69
CA ASN A 79 4.88 40.19 -12.07
C ASN A 79 3.71 39.71 -12.93
N ASP A 80 3.27 38.47 -12.72
CA ASP A 80 2.22 37.82 -13.53
C ASP A 80 0.81 38.11 -12.99
N TRP A 81 0.67 38.51 -11.72
CA TRP A 81 -0.63 38.71 -11.06
C TRP A 81 -0.72 40.05 -10.32
N LYS A 82 -1.95 40.52 -10.07
CA LYS A 82 -2.16 41.70 -9.22
C LYS A 82 -1.73 41.40 -7.78
N PRO A 83 -0.88 42.22 -7.15
CA PRO A 83 -0.45 42.03 -5.77
C PRO A 83 -1.66 42.13 -4.82
N GLY A 84 -1.91 41.09 -4.04
CA GLY A 84 -2.85 41.15 -2.90
C GLY A 84 -3.79 39.95 -2.72
N ASP A 85 -4.03 39.14 -3.75
CA ASP A 85 -5.05 38.07 -3.63
C ASP A 85 -4.48 36.72 -3.16
N HIS A 86 -3.24 36.36 -3.51
CA HIS A 86 -2.67 35.03 -3.23
C HIS A 86 -1.16 35.16 -3.01
N THR A 87 -0.60 34.46 -2.02
CA THR A 87 0.86 34.31 -1.80
C THR A 87 1.33 32.90 -2.18
N VAL A 88 2.63 32.73 -2.50
CA VAL A 88 3.17 31.39 -2.77
C VAL A 88 3.06 30.53 -1.51
N SER A 89 3.27 31.12 -0.34
CA SER A 89 3.08 30.46 0.96
C SER A 89 1.68 29.88 1.15
N GLU A 90 0.62 30.64 0.81
CA GLU A 90 -0.77 30.16 0.88
C GLU A 90 -1.05 29.04 -0.13
N LEU A 91 -0.48 29.13 -1.34
CA LEU A 91 -0.61 28.07 -2.34
C LEU A 91 0.04 26.77 -1.83
N LEU A 92 1.26 26.86 -1.31
CA LEU A 92 1.97 25.70 -0.74
C LEU A 92 1.19 25.09 0.42
N LYS A 93 0.64 25.93 1.30
CA LYS A 93 -0.20 25.49 2.41
C LYS A 93 -1.46 24.76 1.92
N ARG A 94 -2.13 25.27 0.89
CA ARG A 94 -3.32 24.60 0.32
C ARG A 94 -2.98 23.24 -0.29
N ILE A 95 -1.85 23.13 -0.98
CA ILE A 95 -1.40 21.84 -1.54
C ILE A 95 -1.12 20.85 -0.41
N ASP A 96 -0.46 21.29 0.65
CA ASP A 96 -0.19 20.46 1.84
C ASP A 96 -1.50 19.99 2.51
N GLU A 97 -2.46 20.89 2.71
CA GLU A 97 -3.79 20.58 3.27
C GLU A 97 -4.57 19.58 2.40
N GLN A 98 -4.58 19.77 1.08
CA GLN A 98 -5.26 18.86 0.15
C GLN A 98 -4.61 17.47 0.16
N SER A 99 -3.28 17.43 0.16
CA SER A 99 -2.54 16.17 0.12
C SER A 99 -2.66 15.41 1.46
N GLN A 100 -2.70 16.15 2.58
CA GLN A 100 -2.98 15.59 3.90
C GLN A 100 -4.41 15.04 4.00
N ALA A 101 -5.40 15.75 3.45
CA ALA A 101 -6.78 15.27 3.45
C ALA A 101 -6.94 13.95 2.67
N VAL A 102 -6.20 13.77 1.56
CA VAL A 102 -6.17 12.49 0.83
C VAL A 102 -5.52 11.39 1.68
N TYR A 103 -4.41 11.67 2.34
CA TYR A 103 -3.79 10.71 3.26
C TYR A 103 -4.74 10.30 4.39
N ASP A 104 -5.44 11.25 5.00
CA ASP A 104 -6.39 10.99 6.09
C ASP A 104 -7.55 10.11 5.60
N ALA A 105 -8.04 10.35 4.38
CA ALA A 105 -9.03 9.49 3.75
C ALA A 105 -8.51 8.05 3.57
N HIS A 106 -7.30 7.86 3.05
CA HIS A 106 -6.70 6.52 2.92
C HIS A 106 -6.42 5.85 4.27
N GLN A 107 -6.11 6.62 5.31
CA GLN A 107 -5.94 6.09 6.66
C GLN A 107 -7.26 5.57 7.24
N ALA A 108 -8.38 6.23 6.94
CA ALA A 108 -9.71 5.89 7.43
C ALA A 108 -10.34 4.67 6.73
N ILE A 109 -9.91 4.31 5.51
CA ILE A 109 -10.39 3.11 4.79
C ILE A 109 -10.01 1.85 5.56
N ASP A 110 -10.94 0.92 5.78
CA ASP A 110 -10.64 -0.32 6.50
C ASP A 110 -9.68 -1.23 5.71
N ALA A 111 -8.82 -1.98 6.41
CA ALA A 111 -7.79 -2.80 5.77
C ALA A 111 -8.33 -3.79 4.72
N PRO A 112 -9.48 -4.48 4.93
CA PRO A 112 -10.09 -5.35 3.93
C PRO A 112 -10.60 -4.62 2.67
N GLU A 113 -10.98 -3.35 2.77
CA GLU A 113 -11.37 -2.55 1.60
C GLU A 113 -10.16 -2.08 0.80
N TYR A 114 -8.96 -2.13 1.40
CA TYR A 114 -7.69 -1.77 0.77
C TYR A 114 -7.14 -2.86 -0.18
N THR A 115 -7.75 -4.06 -0.20
CA THR A 115 -7.31 -5.16 -1.07
C THR A 115 -7.88 -5.15 -2.49
N ASP A 116 -8.91 -4.36 -2.77
CA ASP A 116 -9.53 -4.27 -4.09
C ASP A 116 -8.79 -3.32 -5.07
N ASP A 117 -7.71 -2.68 -4.62
CA ASP A 117 -6.74 -1.91 -5.41
C ASP A 117 -5.53 -2.75 -5.87
#